data_AF-A0AA39P6D7-F1
#
_entry.id   AF-A0AA39P6D7-F1
#
_cell.length_a   1.000
_cell.length_b   1.000
_cell.length_c   1.000
_cell.angle_alpha   90.00
_cell.angle_beta   90.00
_cell.angle_gamma   90.00
#
_symmetry.space_group_name_H-M   'P 1'
#
loop_
_entity.id
_entity.type
_entity.pdbx_description
1 polymer ?
#
loop_
_entity_poly.entity_id
_entity_poly.type
_entity_poly.pdbx_seq_one_letter_code
_entity_poly.pdbx_strand_id
1 'polypeptide(L)'
;MPSDSSERRDSASPPQSRSASPPSHDILTLRALVSTKDAGVIIGKAGKNVADLRDQTGVKAGVSKVIPGVHERVLTVTGLVEAVASAYTLIISQLVASSPSSPIPASPSTSHTSIRLLISHNLMGTIIGRQGLKIKAIQDGSGARMIASKDMLPQSTERIVEVQGSPDSIGHAIEEIGKCLLEDYERGMGTVLYHPGTSEERSGSRRSTNGYSSNSRRSNGDVRGHLSPPTSPSMGTTSMSVPPANLRTQNISIPSDMVGCIIGRSGTKITEIRRLSGSKISIAKAPHDETGERMFTIVGTPEANEKALFLLYNQLESEKERRVGREQPQEIQD
;
A
#
# COMPACT_ATOMS: atom_id res chain seq x y z
N MET A 1 55.81 -48.98 0.86
CA MET A 1 54.54 -49.74 0.73
C MET A 1 54.41 -50.64 1.93
N PRO A 2 53.33 -50.59 2.74
CA PRO A 2 52.22 -49.62 2.82
C PRO A 2 52.26 -48.86 4.19
N SER A 3 51.70 -47.67 4.47
CA SER A 3 50.47 -46.93 4.08
C SER A 3 49.18 -47.52 4.64
N ASP A 4 48.35 -46.64 5.23
CA ASP A 4 46.93 -46.80 5.61
C ASP A 4 46.58 -47.64 6.85
N SER A 5 45.53 -47.35 7.62
CA SER A 5 44.89 -46.14 8.17
C SER A 5 43.66 -46.61 8.98
N SER A 6 43.20 -45.75 9.90
CA SER A 6 41.84 -45.67 10.48
C SER A 6 41.22 -46.87 11.22
N GLU A 7 40.86 -46.63 12.50
CA GLU A 7 39.47 -46.78 12.95
C GLU A 7 39.21 -45.84 14.14
N ARG A 8 38.26 -44.93 13.94
CA ARG A 8 37.86 -43.85 14.85
C ARG A 8 36.77 -44.36 15.78
N ARG A 9 36.81 -43.93 17.05
CA ARG A 9 35.79 -44.19 18.06
C ARG A 9 34.48 -43.46 17.72
N ASP A 10 33.38 -44.21 17.77
CA ASP A 10 32.01 -43.72 17.69
C ASP A 10 31.68 -42.81 18.89
N SER A 11 31.29 -41.57 18.60
CA SER A 11 30.51 -40.72 19.51
C SER A 11 29.21 -40.32 18.80
N ALA A 12 28.14 -41.00 19.17
CA ALA A 12 26.79 -40.74 18.70
C ALA A 12 26.36 -39.30 19.03
N SER A 13 26.02 -38.53 17.98
CA SER A 13 25.33 -37.24 18.11
C SER A 13 23.84 -37.46 17.80
N PRO A 14 22.89 -36.87 18.56
CA PRO A 14 21.48 -37.01 18.27
C PRO A 14 21.10 -36.29 16.96
N PRO A 15 20.05 -36.73 16.24
CA PRO A 15 19.61 -36.05 15.03
C PRO A 15 18.98 -34.72 15.45
N GLN A 16 19.71 -33.62 15.25
CA GLN A 16 19.08 -32.30 15.22
C GLN A 16 18.19 -32.26 13.99
N SER A 17 16.89 -32.47 14.20
CA SER A 17 15.82 -32.06 13.31
C SER A 17 15.93 -30.55 13.08
N ARG A 18 16.79 -30.18 12.14
CA ARG A 18 16.77 -28.85 11.56
C ARG A 18 15.53 -28.79 10.69
N SER A 19 14.40 -28.45 11.30
CA SER A 19 13.37 -27.71 10.59
C SER A 19 14.04 -26.43 10.10
N ALA A 20 14.59 -26.48 8.90
CA ALA A 20 14.99 -25.29 8.18
C ALA A 20 13.70 -24.52 7.91
N SER A 21 13.35 -23.61 8.82
CA SER A 21 12.45 -22.52 8.50
C SER A 21 13.05 -21.81 7.28
N PRO A 22 12.35 -21.76 6.13
CA PRO A 22 12.87 -21.06 4.97
C PRO A 22 13.07 -19.59 5.35
N PRO A 23 14.11 -18.91 4.81
CA PRO A 23 14.34 -17.50 5.10
C PRO A 23 13.12 -16.69 4.67
N SER A 24 12.41 -16.12 5.63
CA SER A 24 11.12 -15.45 5.46
C SER A 24 11.25 -14.01 4.91
N HIS A 25 12.13 -13.76 3.93
CA HIS A 25 12.45 -12.41 3.44
C HIS A 25 12.34 -12.17 1.92
N ASP A 26 12.04 -13.19 1.10
CA ASP A 26 12.05 -13.02 -0.38
C ASP A 26 10.64 -12.90 -1.01
N ILE A 27 9.59 -12.84 -0.20
CA ILE A 27 8.21 -12.70 -0.71
C ILE A 27 7.92 -11.23 -1.01
N LEU A 28 7.88 -10.89 -2.29
CA LEU A 28 7.48 -9.59 -2.81
C LEU A 28 5.99 -9.58 -3.11
N THR A 29 5.29 -8.52 -2.69
CA THR A 29 3.95 -8.19 -3.19
C THR A 29 4.02 -6.94 -4.02
N LEU A 30 3.79 -7.06 -5.32
CA LEU A 30 3.76 -5.95 -6.26
C LEU A 30 2.32 -5.68 -6.71
N ARG A 31 1.97 -4.40 -6.82
CA ARG A 31 0.64 -3.95 -7.25
C ARG A 31 0.79 -3.12 -8.51
N ALA A 32 -0.13 -3.27 -9.44
CA ALA A 32 -0.18 -2.48 -10.66
C ALA A 32 -1.59 -1.98 -10.96
N LEU A 33 -1.66 -0.78 -11.51
CA LEU A 33 -2.88 -0.18 -12.00
C LEU A 33 -3.07 -0.60 -13.47
N VAL A 34 -4.19 -1.23 -13.76
CA VAL A 34 -4.55 -1.72 -15.09
C VAL A 34 -5.92 -1.20 -15.48
N SER A 35 -6.18 -1.02 -16.78
CA SER A 35 -7.52 -0.66 -17.21
C SER A 35 -8.49 -1.83 -17.01
N THR A 36 -9.79 -1.55 -17.01
CA THR A 36 -10.83 -2.59 -16.91
C THR A 36 -10.77 -3.54 -18.12
N LYS A 37 -10.36 -3.03 -19.29
CA LYS A 37 -10.14 -3.84 -20.50
C LYS A 37 -8.96 -4.79 -20.31
N ASP A 38 -7.80 -4.27 -19.87
CA ASP A 38 -6.58 -5.06 -19.65
C ASP A 38 -6.79 -6.11 -18.56
N ALA A 39 -7.47 -5.73 -17.47
CA ALA A 39 -7.89 -6.66 -16.42
C ALA A 39 -8.76 -7.81 -16.96
N GLY A 40 -9.62 -7.54 -17.95
CA GLY A 40 -10.41 -8.57 -18.62
C GLY A 40 -9.54 -9.58 -19.38
N VAL A 41 -8.50 -9.10 -20.06
CA VAL A 41 -7.51 -9.94 -20.75
C VAL A 41 -6.71 -10.77 -19.75
N ILE A 42 -6.19 -10.13 -18.69
CA ILE A 42 -5.41 -10.80 -17.63
C ILE A 42 -6.20 -11.92 -16.96
N ILE A 43 -7.49 -11.69 -16.66
CA ILE A 43 -8.35 -12.73 -16.08
C ILE A 43 -8.64 -13.82 -17.12
N GLY A 44 -8.92 -13.44 -18.37
CA GLY A 44 -9.30 -14.35 -19.44
C GLY A 44 -10.71 -14.91 -19.30
N LYS A 45 -11.16 -15.62 -20.34
CA LYS A 45 -12.49 -16.28 -20.35
C LYS A 45 -12.55 -17.31 -19.21
N ALA A 46 -13.60 -17.23 -18.39
CA ALA A 46 -13.79 -18.08 -17.20
C ALA A 46 -12.62 -18.09 -16.20
N GLY A 47 -11.76 -17.06 -16.19
CA GLY A 47 -10.59 -17.03 -15.31
C GLY A 47 -9.44 -17.94 -15.74
N LYS A 48 -9.50 -18.54 -16.94
CA LYS A 48 -8.47 -19.48 -17.42
C LYS A 48 -7.08 -18.85 -17.43
N ASN A 49 -6.97 -17.63 -17.94
CA ASN A 49 -5.67 -17.00 -18.16
C ASN A 49 -4.95 -16.66 -16.84
N VAL A 50 -5.69 -16.19 -15.83
CA VAL A 50 -5.12 -15.97 -14.49
C VAL A 50 -4.86 -17.29 -13.74
N ALA A 51 -5.59 -18.36 -14.04
CA ALA A 51 -5.29 -19.70 -13.51
C ALA A 51 -3.96 -20.22 -14.10
N ASP A 52 -3.84 -20.23 -15.43
CA ASP A 52 -2.63 -20.64 -16.14
C ASP A 52 -1.40 -19.81 -15.69
N LEU A 53 -1.59 -18.50 -15.45
CA LEU A 53 -0.55 -17.62 -14.91
C LEU A 53 -0.05 -18.09 -13.54
N ARG A 54 -0.97 -18.42 -12.62
CA ARG A 54 -0.63 -18.90 -11.26
C ARG A 54 0.05 -20.26 -11.31
N ASP A 55 -0.42 -21.15 -12.19
CA ASP A 55 0.13 -22.50 -12.32
C ASP A 55 1.55 -22.48 -12.91
N GLN A 56 1.82 -21.63 -13.89
CA GLN A 56 3.14 -21.52 -14.52
C GLN A 56 4.19 -20.83 -13.64
N THR A 57 3.78 -19.85 -12.83
CA THR A 57 4.72 -19.00 -12.09
C THR A 57 4.74 -19.28 -10.59
N GLY A 58 3.76 -20.01 -10.06
CA GLY A 58 3.63 -20.28 -8.62
C GLY A 58 3.26 -19.05 -7.79
N VAL A 59 2.89 -17.93 -8.41
CA VAL A 59 2.53 -16.70 -7.69
C VAL A 59 1.08 -16.69 -7.24
N LYS A 60 0.79 -15.93 -6.19
CA LYS A 60 -0.56 -15.52 -5.81
C LYS A 60 -0.94 -14.22 -6.54
N ALA A 61 -1.52 -14.34 -7.72
CA ALA A 61 -2.02 -13.19 -8.50
C ALA A 61 -3.53 -12.97 -8.28
N GLY A 62 -4.00 -11.72 -8.29
CA GLY A 62 -5.43 -11.39 -8.20
C GLY A 62 -5.73 -9.98 -8.70
N VAL A 63 -6.95 -9.76 -9.20
CA VAL A 63 -7.41 -8.45 -9.68
C VAL A 63 -8.56 -7.96 -8.82
N SER A 64 -8.57 -6.67 -8.47
CA SER A 64 -9.62 -6.03 -7.69
C SER A 64 -11.00 -6.18 -8.34
N LYS A 65 -12.07 -6.16 -7.53
CA LYS A 65 -13.44 -6.17 -8.05
C LYS A 65 -13.69 -4.99 -9.00
N VAL A 66 -14.57 -5.19 -9.97
CA VAL A 66 -15.01 -4.11 -10.86
C VAL A 66 -15.90 -3.16 -10.07
N ILE A 67 -15.66 -1.87 -10.19
CA ILE A 67 -16.47 -0.81 -9.57
C ILE A 67 -17.18 -0.05 -10.70
N PRO A 68 -18.52 0.08 -10.67
CA PRO A 68 -19.25 0.83 -11.69
C PRO A 68 -18.74 2.27 -11.82
N GLY A 69 -18.56 2.75 -13.04
CA GLY A 69 -18.06 4.11 -13.33
C GLY A 69 -16.55 4.29 -13.20
N VAL A 70 -15.81 3.30 -12.69
CA VAL A 70 -14.35 3.36 -12.52
C VAL A 70 -13.68 2.46 -13.55
N HIS A 71 -12.82 3.06 -14.38
CA HIS A 71 -12.18 2.37 -15.50
C HIS A 71 -10.85 1.70 -15.14
N GLU A 72 -10.36 1.90 -13.93
CA GLU A 72 -9.09 1.35 -13.45
C GLU A 72 -9.31 0.28 -12.38
N ARG A 73 -8.46 -0.74 -12.39
CA ARG A 73 -8.46 -1.86 -11.45
C ARG A 73 -7.04 -2.11 -10.96
N VAL A 74 -6.93 -2.73 -9.80
CA VAL A 74 -5.63 -3.07 -9.21
C VAL A 74 -5.34 -4.55 -9.40
N LEU A 75 -4.27 -4.85 -10.13
CA LEU A 75 -3.62 -6.15 -10.15
C LEU A 75 -2.69 -6.25 -8.94
N THR A 76 -2.74 -7.36 -8.21
CA THR A 76 -1.84 -7.69 -7.10
C THR A 76 -1.19 -9.02 -7.40
N VAL A 77 0.14 -9.09 -7.34
CA VAL A 77 0.94 -10.30 -7.56
C VAL A 77 1.88 -10.47 -6.37
N THR A 78 1.79 -11.61 -5.70
CA THR A 78 2.62 -11.95 -4.54
C THR A 78 3.38 -13.25 -4.79
N GLY A 79 4.69 -13.25 -4.56
CA GLY A 79 5.54 -14.42 -4.72
C GLY A 79 7.03 -14.06 -4.56
N LEU A 80 7.90 -14.98 -4.97
CA LEU A 80 9.33 -14.70 -5.08
C LEU A 80 9.59 -13.65 -6.18
N VAL A 81 10.67 -12.87 -6.07
CA VAL A 81 11.00 -11.80 -7.04
C VAL A 81 11.03 -12.31 -8.47
N GLU A 82 11.73 -13.42 -8.72
CA GLU A 82 11.84 -14.03 -10.05
C GLU A 82 10.49 -14.51 -10.59
N ALA A 83 9.65 -15.07 -9.70
CA ALA A 83 8.31 -15.53 -10.03
C ALA A 83 7.38 -14.35 -10.36
N VAL A 84 7.47 -13.25 -9.60
CA VAL A 84 6.73 -12.01 -9.85
C VAL A 84 7.15 -11.41 -11.19
N ALA A 85 8.46 -11.31 -11.47
CA ALA A 85 8.98 -10.82 -12.74
C ALA A 85 8.45 -11.65 -13.93
N SER A 86 8.55 -12.99 -13.83
CA SER A 86 8.03 -13.93 -14.83
C SER A 86 6.51 -13.76 -15.04
N ALA A 87 5.76 -13.57 -13.96
CA ALA A 87 4.31 -13.32 -14.05
C ALA A 87 4.00 -12.03 -14.80
N TYR A 88 4.73 -10.94 -14.55
CA TYR A 88 4.55 -9.72 -15.30
C TYR A 88 4.94 -9.87 -16.78
N THR A 89 6.01 -10.60 -17.12
CA THR A 89 6.36 -10.89 -18.52
C THR A 89 5.21 -11.58 -19.26
N LEU A 90 4.58 -12.59 -18.64
CA LEU A 90 3.43 -13.30 -19.22
C LEU A 90 2.21 -12.39 -19.36
N ILE A 91 1.92 -11.57 -18.34
CA ILE A 91 0.83 -10.59 -18.37
C ILE A 91 1.03 -9.62 -19.54
N ILE A 92 2.22 -9.02 -19.68
CA ILE A 92 2.48 -8.07 -20.77
C ILE A 92 2.41 -8.74 -22.13
N SER A 93 2.93 -9.96 -22.27
CA SER A 93 2.81 -10.73 -23.52
C SER A 93 1.34 -10.95 -23.92
N GLN A 94 0.47 -11.24 -22.96
CA GLN A 94 -0.98 -11.39 -23.22
C GLN A 94 -1.64 -10.06 -23.59
N LEU A 95 -1.26 -8.96 -22.93
CA LEU A 95 -1.77 -7.62 -23.26
C LEU A 95 -1.37 -7.18 -24.67
N VAL A 96 -0.11 -7.43 -25.07
CA VAL A 96 0.37 -7.19 -26.43
C VAL A 96 -0.42 -8.02 -27.44
N ALA A 97 -0.56 -9.33 -27.19
CA ALA A 97 -1.29 -10.22 -28.09
C ALA A 97 -2.78 -9.86 -28.25
N SER A 98 -3.36 -9.23 -27.22
CA SER A 98 -4.76 -8.79 -27.22
C SER A 98 -4.99 -7.39 -27.81
N SER A 99 -3.91 -6.61 -28.01
CA SER A 99 -4.00 -5.29 -28.61
C SER A 99 -4.05 -5.44 -30.13
N PRO A 100 -5.16 -5.08 -30.80
CA PRO A 100 -5.25 -5.19 -32.25
C PRO A 100 -4.25 -4.23 -32.88
N SER A 101 -3.19 -4.77 -33.48
CA SER A 101 -2.35 -4.03 -34.41
C SER A 101 -3.25 -3.49 -35.52
N SER A 102 -3.27 -2.17 -35.69
CA SER A 102 -3.89 -1.53 -36.85
C SER A 102 -3.24 -2.09 -38.13
N PRO A 103 -3.99 -2.43 -39.19
CA PRO A 103 -3.49 -3.13 -40.38
C PRO A 103 -2.63 -2.26 -41.33
N ILE A 104 -1.83 -1.33 -40.82
CA ILE A 104 -0.91 -0.51 -41.64
C ILE A 104 0.52 -1.03 -41.43
N PRO A 105 1.17 -1.63 -42.45
CA PRO A 105 2.56 -2.01 -42.37
C PRO A 105 3.43 -0.78 -42.62
N ALA A 106 3.86 -0.11 -41.55
CA ALA A 106 4.89 0.91 -41.64
C ALA A 106 5.81 0.83 -40.43
N SER A 107 7.07 0.50 -40.70
CA SER A 107 8.25 0.50 -39.80
C SER A 107 8.34 -0.65 -38.77
N PRO A 108 9.56 -1.11 -38.42
CA PRO A 108 9.82 -2.08 -37.35
C PRO A 108 9.61 -1.40 -35.98
N SER A 109 8.41 -0.88 -35.75
CA SER A 109 8.03 -0.34 -34.46
C SER A 109 7.88 -1.53 -33.50
N THR A 110 8.90 -1.72 -32.67
CA THR A 110 8.83 -2.58 -31.50
C THR A 110 7.52 -2.29 -30.77
N SER A 111 6.70 -3.31 -30.49
CA SER A 111 5.42 -3.12 -29.81
C SER A 111 5.70 -2.70 -28.35
N HIS A 112 5.80 -1.40 -28.09
CA HIS A 112 5.98 -0.87 -26.73
C HIS A 112 4.66 -0.99 -25.97
N THR A 113 4.65 -1.81 -24.93
CA THR A 113 3.56 -1.84 -23.95
C THR A 113 4.03 -1.13 -22.68
N SER A 114 3.09 -0.62 -21.88
CA SER A 114 3.40 -0.04 -20.59
C SER A 114 2.58 -0.65 -19.45
N ILE A 115 3.17 -0.67 -18.26
CA ILE A 115 2.52 -1.08 -17.01
C ILE A 115 2.77 -0.02 -15.93
N ARG A 116 1.74 0.28 -15.13
CA ARG A 116 1.77 1.30 -14.09
C ARG A 116 1.87 0.64 -12.72
N LEU A 117 3.07 0.53 -12.18
CA LEU A 117 3.31 -0.06 -10.86
C LEU A 117 2.92 0.92 -9.75
N LEU A 118 2.28 0.42 -8.70
CA LEU A 118 1.93 1.14 -7.49
C LEU A 118 3.02 0.89 -6.44
N ILE A 119 3.81 1.93 -6.14
CA ILE A 119 4.94 1.85 -5.23
C ILE A 119 4.73 2.81 -4.06
N SER A 120 5.01 2.37 -2.84
CA SER A 120 4.97 3.26 -1.68
C SER A 120 5.89 4.46 -1.85
N HIS A 121 5.43 5.64 -1.48
CA HIS A 121 6.24 6.87 -1.48
C HIS A 121 7.59 6.67 -0.77
N ASN A 122 7.60 5.94 0.35
CA ASN A 122 8.79 5.70 1.16
C ASN A 122 9.83 4.80 0.46
N LEU A 123 9.40 3.96 -0.47
CA LEU A 123 10.25 3.05 -1.25
C LEU A 123 10.72 3.68 -2.57
N MET A 124 10.18 4.83 -2.98
CA MET A 124 10.60 5.49 -4.22
C MET A 124 12.09 5.85 -4.22
N GLY A 125 12.66 6.16 -3.05
CA GLY A 125 14.07 6.48 -2.91
C GLY A 125 15.00 5.34 -3.34
N THR A 126 14.58 4.08 -3.14
CA THR A 126 15.40 2.91 -3.48
C THR A 126 15.41 2.60 -4.96
N ILE A 127 14.28 2.84 -5.64
CA ILE A 127 14.19 2.72 -7.10
C ILE A 127 14.90 3.88 -7.80
N ILE A 128 14.67 5.12 -7.36
CA ILE A 128 15.21 6.33 -8.02
C ILE A 128 16.71 6.46 -7.77
N GLY A 129 17.14 6.25 -6.52
CA GLY A 129 18.52 6.46 -6.09
C GLY A 129 18.94 7.93 -6.07
N ARG A 130 20.16 8.20 -5.59
CA ARG A 130 20.72 9.56 -5.53
C ARG A 130 20.79 10.16 -6.93
N GLN A 131 20.23 11.36 -7.10
CA GLN A 131 20.17 12.08 -8.39
C GLN A 131 19.54 11.28 -9.56
N GLY A 132 18.73 10.25 -9.27
CA GLY A 132 18.14 9.39 -10.31
C GLY A 132 19.12 8.38 -10.91
N LEU A 133 20.28 8.13 -10.28
CA LEU A 133 21.30 7.24 -10.82
C LEU A 133 20.86 5.76 -10.84
N LYS A 134 20.10 5.31 -9.83
CA LYS A 134 19.65 3.91 -9.75
C LYS A 134 18.57 3.63 -10.79
N ILE A 135 17.58 4.50 -10.94
CA ILE A 135 16.54 4.32 -11.97
C ILE A 135 17.12 4.37 -13.39
N LYS A 136 18.14 5.20 -13.63
CA LYS A 136 18.87 5.19 -14.91
C LYS A 136 19.60 3.87 -15.13
N ALA A 137 20.31 3.36 -14.13
CA ALA A 137 20.97 2.05 -14.24
C ALA A 137 19.98 0.91 -14.51
N ILE A 138 18.80 0.93 -13.88
CA ILE A 138 17.74 -0.05 -14.15
C ILE A 138 17.22 0.10 -15.59
N GLN A 139 17.02 1.33 -16.08
CA GLN A 139 16.61 1.58 -17.47
C GLN A 139 17.66 1.07 -18.48
N ASP A 140 18.94 1.36 -18.24
CA ASP A 140 20.04 0.94 -19.11
C ASP A 140 20.22 -0.58 -19.11
N GLY A 141 20.09 -1.23 -17.95
CA GLY A 141 20.24 -2.68 -17.81
C GLY A 141 19.06 -3.50 -18.34
N SER A 142 17.84 -2.98 -18.26
CA SER A 142 16.63 -3.67 -18.73
C SER A 142 16.22 -3.33 -20.17
N GLY A 143 16.71 -2.20 -20.70
CA GLY A 143 16.22 -1.61 -21.94
C GLY A 143 14.79 -1.06 -21.84
N ALA A 144 14.20 -1.04 -20.64
CA ALA A 144 12.88 -0.48 -20.41
C ALA A 144 12.97 1.03 -20.12
N ARG A 145 11.97 1.79 -20.55
CA ARG A 145 11.79 3.18 -20.18
C ARG A 145 10.97 3.27 -18.90
N MET A 146 11.48 3.96 -17.89
CA MET A 146 10.77 4.12 -16.61
C MET A 146 10.47 5.59 -16.31
N ILE A 147 9.24 5.87 -15.86
CA ILE A 147 8.78 7.21 -15.51
C ILE A 147 8.12 7.15 -14.14
N ALA A 148 8.75 7.78 -13.14
CA ALA A 148 8.19 7.92 -11.81
C ALA A 148 7.34 9.19 -11.69
N SER A 149 6.06 9.05 -11.34
CA SER A 149 5.17 10.17 -11.02
C SER A 149 5.68 10.95 -9.81
N LYS A 150 5.56 12.28 -9.80
CA LYS A 150 6.00 13.13 -8.67
C LYS A 150 5.03 13.07 -7.49
N ASP A 151 3.74 13.05 -7.79
CA ASP A 151 2.67 13.16 -6.81
C ASP A 151 2.18 11.80 -6.32
N MET A 152 1.73 11.76 -5.07
CA MET A 152 1.07 10.59 -4.48
C MET A 152 -0.36 10.48 -5.00
N LEU A 153 -0.85 9.25 -5.11
CA LEU A 153 -2.22 9.00 -5.52
C LEU A 153 -3.22 9.49 -4.46
N PRO A 154 -4.42 9.97 -4.86
CA PRO A 154 -5.44 10.43 -3.92
C PRO A 154 -5.77 9.38 -2.86
N GLN A 155 -5.89 9.81 -1.61
CA GLN A 155 -6.20 8.95 -0.45
C GLN A 155 -5.23 7.77 -0.24
N SER A 156 -4.07 7.80 -0.87
CA SER A 156 -3.05 6.76 -0.86
C SER A 156 -1.70 7.36 -0.51
N THR A 157 -0.77 6.51 -0.07
CA THR A 157 0.65 6.87 0.01
C THR A 157 1.49 6.21 -1.07
N GLU A 158 0.85 5.70 -2.12
CA GLU A 158 1.51 5.13 -3.29
C GLU A 158 1.68 6.17 -4.39
N ARG A 159 2.72 5.98 -5.19
CA ARG A 159 3.04 6.71 -6.42
C ARG A 159 3.06 5.71 -7.57
N ILE A 160 2.83 6.22 -8.78
CA ILE A 160 2.92 5.42 -10.00
C ILE A 160 4.36 5.44 -10.51
N VAL A 161 4.89 4.26 -10.82
CA VAL A 161 6.06 4.07 -11.67
C VAL A 161 5.59 3.40 -12.95
N GLU A 162 5.60 4.13 -14.05
CA GLU A 162 5.28 3.61 -15.37
C GLU A 162 6.53 2.97 -15.98
N VAL A 163 6.43 1.71 -16.39
CA VAL A 163 7.49 0.94 -17.04
C VAL A 163 7.02 0.59 -18.45
N GLN A 164 7.78 0.99 -19.47
CA GLN A 164 7.45 0.81 -20.88
C GLN A 164 8.55 0.01 -21.59
N GLY A 165 8.18 -0.90 -22.49
CA GLY A 165 9.13 -1.68 -23.28
C GLY A 165 8.51 -2.94 -23.89
N SER A 166 9.38 -3.88 -24.29
CA SER A 166 8.99 -5.24 -24.65
C SER A 166 8.62 -6.05 -23.40
N PRO A 167 7.92 -7.19 -23.54
CA PRO A 167 7.61 -8.06 -22.40
C PRO A 167 8.86 -8.46 -21.61
N ASP A 168 9.94 -8.81 -22.31
CA ASP A 168 11.20 -9.21 -21.67
C ASP A 168 11.85 -8.03 -20.94
N SER A 169 11.92 -6.85 -21.56
CA SER A 169 12.49 -5.64 -20.92
C SER A 169 11.72 -5.25 -19.65
N ILE A 170 10.38 -5.33 -19.69
CA ILE A 170 9.56 -5.04 -18.51
C ILE A 170 9.78 -6.10 -17.42
N GLY A 171 9.89 -7.37 -17.78
CA GLY A 171 10.21 -8.45 -16.84
C GLY A 171 11.52 -8.20 -16.10
N HIS A 172 12.60 -7.93 -16.83
CA HIS A 172 13.91 -7.62 -16.25
C HIS A 172 13.88 -6.36 -15.38
N ALA A 173 13.18 -5.31 -15.82
CA ALA A 173 13.01 -4.10 -15.01
C ALA A 173 12.27 -4.39 -13.69
N ILE A 174 11.23 -5.22 -13.72
CA ILE A 174 10.44 -5.59 -12.53
C ILE A 174 11.25 -6.43 -11.56
N GLU A 175 12.11 -7.31 -12.06
CA GLU A 175 13.03 -8.09 -11.23
C GLU A 175 13.97 -7.17 -10.43
N GLU A 176 14.61 -6.22 -11.12
CA GLU A 176 15.52 -5.24 -10.51
C GLU A 176 14.79 -4.30 -9.54
N ILE A 177 13.59 -3.84 -9.90
CA ILE A 177 12.73 -3.09 -8.98
C ILE A 177 12.40 -3.93 -7.75
N GLY A 178 12.04 -5.20 -7.95
CA GLY A 178 11.70 -6.13 -6.87
C GLY A 178 12.83 -6.30 -5.85
N LYS A 179 14.07 -6.46 -6.33
CA LYS A 179 15.28 -6.49 -5.49
C LYS A 179 15.42 -5.20 -4.68
N CYS A 180 15.30 -4.04 -5.34
CA CYS A 180 15.39 -2.73 -4.67
C CYS A 180 14.28 -2.49 -3.62
N LEU A 181 13.10 -3.08 -3.82
CA LEU A 181 11.98 -2.96 -2.88
C LEU A 181 12.14 -3.87 -1.66
N LEU A 182 12.76 -5.05 -1.83
CA LEU A 182 13.02 -5.97 -0.73
C LEU A 182 14.16 -5.50 0.17
N GLU A 183 15.21 -4.88 -0.39
CA GLU A 183 16.35 -4.36 0.38
C GLU A 183 15.93 -3.40 1.52
N ASP A 184 14.89 -2.59 1.31
CA ASP A 184 14.37 -1.63 2.30
C ASP A 184 12.87 -1.84 2.58
N TYR A 185 12.37 -3.10 2.54
CA TYR A 185 10.93 -3.39 2.65
C TYR A 185 10.28 -2.77 3.90
N GLU A 186 11.03 -2.64 5.00
CA GLU A 186 10.60 -2.02 6.26
C GLU A 186 10.10 -0.57 6.08
N ARG A 187 10.70 0.19 5.15
CA ARG A 187 10.26 1.57 4.85
C ARG A 187 8.86 1.60 4.22
N GLY A 188 8.47 0.51 3.58
CA GLY A 188 7.12 0.31 3.04
C GLY A 188 6.07 0.00 4.09
N MET A 189 6.45 -0.29 5.34
CA MET A 189 5.49 -0.59 6.40
C MET A 189 4.62 0.62 6.71
N GLY A 190 3.29 0.41 6.76
CA GLY A 190 2.32 1.49 6.97
C GLY A 190 1.87 2.21 5.70
N THR A 191 2.21 1.69 4.52
CA THR A 191 1.70 2.21 3.24
C THR A 191 0.17 2.16 3.19
N VAL A 192 -0.45 3.30 2.92
CA VAL A 192 -1.88 3.38 2.60
C VAL A 192 -2.04 3.01 1.13
N LEU A 193 -2.66 1.86 0.88
CA LEU A 193 -2.86 1.33 -0.45
C LEU A 193 -3.93 2.12 -1.23
N TYR A 194 -3.63 2.45 -2.47
CA TYR A 194 -4.58 3.04 -3.42
C TYR A 194 -5.69 2.06 -3.75
N HIS A 195 -6.93 2.56 -3.74
CA HIS A 195 -8.10 1.84 -4.18
C HIS A 195 -8.83 2.71 -5.20
N PRO A 196 -8.89 2.30 -6.48
CA PRO A 196 -9.63 3.06 -7.48
C PRO A 196 -11.11 3.09 -7.08
N GLY A 197 -11.73 4.28 -7.11
CA GLY A 197 -13.15 4.45 -6.78
C GLY A 197 -13.51 4.85 -5.34
N THR A 198 -12.55 5.03 -4.42
CA THR A 198 -12.87 5.63 -3.10
C THR A 198 -12.90 7.17 -3.11
N SER A 199 -12.67 7.76 -4.29
CA SER A 199 -12.83 9.18 -4.55
C SER A 199 -14.32 9.51 -4.70
N GLU A 200 -14.80 10.39 -3.81
CA GLU A 200 -16.11 11.06 -3.86
C GLU A 200 -17.35 10.26 -3.47
N GLU A 201 -17.47 9.93 -2.17
CA GLU A 201 -18.79 9.86 -1.54
C GLU A 201 -18.75 10.38 -0.10
N ARG A 202 -18.22 11.59 0.11
CA ARG A 202 -18.40 12.35 1.37
C ARG A 202 -18.13 13.87 1.31
N SER A 203 -18.28 14.47 0.12
CA SER A 203 -18.22 15.94 -0.03
C SER A 203 -19.40 16.51 -0.84
N GLY A 204 -20.54 15.81 -0.90
CA GLY A 204 -21.67 16.19 -1.77
C GLY A 204 -23.05 15.80 -1.22
N SER A 205 -23.38 16.19 0.02
CA SER A 205 -24.78 16.21 0.47
C SER A 205 -25.00 17.22 1.59
N ARG A 206 -24.89 18.50 1.24
CA ARG A 206 -25.85 19.48 1.77
C ARG A 206 -27.01 19.49 0.79
N ARG A 207 -27.99 18.60 1.04
CA ARG A 207 -29.30 18.70 0.39
C ARG A 207 -29.90 20.04 0.79
N SER A 208 -29.82 20.96 -0.17
CA SER A 208 -30.63 22.16 -0.23
C SER A 208 -32.10 21.75 -0.14
N THR A 209 -32.76 22.17 0.94
CA THR A 209 -34.21 22.18 1.06
C THR A 209 -34.57 23.53 1.68
N ASN A 210 -35.43 24.28 0.96
CA ASN A 210 -36.16 25.50 1.29
C ASN A 210 -36.09 25.99 2.75
N GLY A 211 -35.95 27.28 3.06
CA GLY A 211 -36.30 28.48 2.32
C GLY A 211 -37.07 29.39 3.27
N TYR A 212 -36.62 30.64 3.44
CA TYR A 212 -37.48 31.73 3.90
C TYR A 212 -36.95 33.07 3.37
N SER A 213 -37.90 33.83 2.88
CA SER A 213 -37.82 35.10 2.15
C SER A 213 -37.27 36.27 2.98
N SER A 214 -36.65 37.24 2.30
CA SER A 214 -37.15 38.63 2.31
C SER A 214 -36.41 39.53 1.31
N ASN A 215 -37.20 40.11 0.40
CA ASN A 215 -36.92 41.31 -0.40
C ASN A 215 -36.17 42.42 0.36
N SER A 216 -35.24 43.12 -0.30
CA SER A 216 -35.46 44.51 -0.78
C SER A 216 -34.15 45.26 -1.11
N ARG A 217 -34.07 45.67 -2.39
CA ARG A 217 -33.83 47.06 -2.87
C ARG A 217 -32.46 47.74 -2.71
N ARG A 218 -31.98 48.19 -3.90
CA ARG A 218 -31.41 49.53 -4.23
C ARG A 218 -29.95 49.74 -3.76
N SER A 219 -29.08 50.56 -4.38
CA SER A 219 -29.11 51.47 -5.52
C SER A 219 -27.64 51.84 -5.85
N ASN A 220 -27.45 52.25 -7.10
CA ASN A 220 -26.35 52.97 -7.74
C ASN A 220 -25.55 53.98 -6.87
N GLY A 221 -24.25 54.17 -7.16
CA GLY A 221 -23.52 55.42 -6.90
C GLY A 221 -22.09 55.33 -6.36
N ASP A 222 -21.11 55.38 -7.26
CA ASP A 222 -20.03 56.39 -7.32
C ASP A 222 -18.99 56.65 -6.19
N VAL A 223 -17.72 56.59 -6.62
CA VAL A 223 -16.64 57.62 -6.44
C VAL A 223 -15.59 57.49 -5.30
N ARG A 224 -14.32 57.59 -5.74
CA ARG A 224 -13.03 57.92 -5.05
C ARG A 224 -12.50 56.86 -4.07
N GLY A 225 -11.24 56.45 -4.09
CA GLY A 225 -10.01 57.10 -4.50
C GLY A 225 -9.00 56.97 -3.34
N HIS A 226 -7.72 56.84 -3.68
CA HIS A 226 -6.52 57.05 -2.86
C HIS A 226 -5.79 55.86 -2.15
N LEU A 227 -4.55 55.67 -2.64
CA LEU A 227 -3.26 55.56 -1.94
C LEU A 227 -2.82 54.23 -1.33
N SER A 228 -1.98 53.54 -2.09
CA SER A 228 -0.79 52.87 -1.57
C SER A 228 0.20 53.90 -0.99
N PRO A 229 0.92 53.53 0.08
CA PRO A 229 2.32 53.92 0.19
C PRO A 229 3.27 52.72 0.39
N PRO A 230 4.58 52.88 0.14
CA PRO A 230 5.55 51.80 -0.02
C PRO A 230 6.50 51.61 1.19
N THR A 231 7.16 50.43 1.20
CA THR A 231 8.51 50.11 1.72
C THR A 231 8.92 50.50 3.14
N SER A 232 9.27 49.49 3.97
CA SER A 232 10.64 49.29 4.50
C SER A 232 10.80 47.96 5.29
N PRO A 233 12.06 47.46 5.47
CA PRO A 233 12.41 46.07 5.76
C PRO A 233 12.89 45.83 7.22
N SER A 234 13.33 44.59 7.51
CA SER A 234 13.82 44.05 8.80
C SER A 234 12.69 43.42 9.62
N MET A 235 12.79 42.23 10.23
CA MET A 235 13.93 41.62 10.90
C MET A 235 13.67 40.11 11.07
N GLY A 236 14.72 39.30 11.14
CA GLY A 236 14.62 37.85 11.28
C GLY A 236 13.75 37.42 12.47
N THR A 237 12.91 36.43 12.23
CA THR A 237 12.50 35.49 13.28
C THR A 237 12.76 34.11 12.71
N THR A 238 13.82 33.52 13.24
CA THR A 238 14.20 32.12 13.20
C THR A 238 12.95 31.24 13.27
N SER A 239 12.56 30.67 12.12
CA SER A 239 11.72 29.48 12.09
C SER A 239 12.55 28.36 12.73
N MET A 240 12.29 28.13 14.01
CA MET A 240 12.77 26.97 14.73
C MET A 240 12.55 25.73 13.86
N SER A 241 13.65 25.15 13.43
CA SER A 241 13.74 23.84 12.81
C SER A 241 13.14 22.83 13.77
N VAL A 242 11.88 22.44 13.53
CA VAL A 242 11.34 21.23 14.12
C VAL A 242 12.22 20.09 13.58
N PRO A 243 12.88 19.30 14.44
CA PRO A 243 13.63 18.13 13.98
C PRO A 243 12.66 17.22 13.20
N PRO A 244 13.15 16.41 12.25
CA PRO A 244 12.29 15.42 11.60
C PRO A 244 11.65 14.59 12.70
N ALA A 245 10.32 14.69 12.83
CA ALA A 245 9.58 13.93 13.81
C ALA A 245 10.00 12.47 13.66
N ASN A 246 10.54 11.88 14.73
CA ASN A 246 11.02 10.50 14.72
C ASN A 246 9.81 9.57 14.70
N LEU A 247 9.16 9.46 13.55
CA LEU A 247 7.92 8.71 13.39
C LEU A 247 8.24 7.22 13.44
N ARG A 248 7.68 6.55 14.44
CA ARG A 248 7.78 5.10 14.63
C ARG A 248 6.48 4.45 14.19
N THR A 249 6.58 3.24 13.66
CA THR A 249 5.43 2.38 13.40
C THR A 249 5.38 1.28 14.46
N GLN A 250 4.20 1.02 14.99
CA GLN A 250 3.94 -0.07 15.94
C GLN A 250 2.71 -0.85 15.49
N ASN A 251 2.81 -2.17 15.52
CA ASN A 251 1.73 -3.08 15.15
C ASN A 251 1.26 -3.83 16.39
N ILE A 252 -0.05 -3.93 16.56
CA ILE A 252 -0.67 -4.75 17.61
C ILE A 252 -1.79 -5.60 17.01
N SER A 253 -1.96 -6.82 17.52
CA SER A 253 -3.05 -7.71 17.16
C SER A 253 -4.14 -7.65 18.23
N ILE A 254 -5.39 -7.47 17.79
CA ILE A 254 -6.54 -7.34 18.67
C ILE A 254 -7.65 -8.29 18.18
N PRO A 255 -8.22 -9.14 19.05
CA PRO A 255 -9.34 -10.02 18.69
C PRO A 255 -10.49 -9.27 18.01
N SER A 256 -11.04 -9.82 16.91
CA SER A 256 -12.07 -9.16 16.10
C SER A 256 -13.32 -8.76 16.88
N ASP A 257 -13.67 -9.53 17.90
CA ASP A 257 -14.81 -9.29 18.80
C ASP A 257 -14.59 -8.08 19.72
N MET A 258 -13.34 -7.73 20.01
CA MET A 258 -12.95 -6.58 20.82
C MET A 258 -12.74 -5.30 19.99
N VAL A 259 -12.55 -5.42 18.67
CA VAL A 259 -12.35 -4.25 17.78
C VAL A 259 -13.53 -3.30 17.77
N GLY A 260 -14.76 -3.82 17.89
CA GLY A 260 -15.97 -3.00 17.89
C GLY A 260 -16.01 -1.95 19.02
N CYS A 261 -15.51 -2.29 20.21
CA CYS A 261 -15.52 -1.38 21.36
C CYS A 261 -14.47 -0.26 21.23
N ILE A 262 -13.34 -0.56 20.58
CA ILE A 262 -12.27 0.40 20.28
C ILE A 262 -12.71 1.40 19.21
N ILE A 263 -13.39 0.92 18.16
CA ILE A 263 -13.92 1.78 17.10
C ILE A 263 -15.03 2.68 17.66
N GLY A 264 -15.93 2.11 18.47
CA GLY A 264 -17.09 2.80 19.02
C GLY A 264 -18.20 3.04 17.99
N ARG A 265 -19.36 3.51 18.45
CA ARG A 265 -20.53 3.80 17.59
C ARG A 265 -20.15 4.88 16.56
N SER A 266 -20.30 4.57 15.28
CA SER A 266 -19.90 5.45 14.17
C SER A 266 -18.42 5.85 14.11
N GLY A 267 -17.53 5.11 14.79
CA GLY A 267 -16.09 5.40 14.78
C GLY A 267 -15.66 6.55 15.70
N THR A 268 -16.52 7.01 16.61
CA THR A 268 -16.23 8.16 17.49
C THR A 268 -15.07 7.91 18.43
N LYS A 269 -15.01 6.74 19.07
CA LYS A 269 -13.94 6.39 20.03
C LYS A 269 -12.58 6.31 19.36
N ILE A 270 -12.45 5.59 18.25
CA ILE A 270 -11.15 5.53 17.54
C ILE A 270 -10.72 6.89 17.00
N THR A 271 -11.67 7.73 16.59
CA THR A 271 -11.38 9.09 16.15
C THR A 271 -10.86 9.94 17.31
N GLU A 272 -11.43 9.79 18.50
CA GLU A 272 -10.94 10.43 19.71
C GLU A 272 -9.55 9.93 20.13
N ILE A 273 -9.31 8.62 20.07
CA ILE A 273 -7.99 8.03 20.37
C ILE A 273 -6.93 8.60 19.42
N ARG A 274 -7.23 8.69 18.11
CA ARG A 274 -6.33 9.34 17.11
C ARG A 274 -6.08 10.81 17.44
N ARG A 275 -7.12 11.55 17.83
CA ARG A 275 -7.03 12.98 18.18
C ARG A 275 -6.19 13.21 19.44
N LEU A 276 -6.37 12.36 20.46
CA LEU A 276 -5.69 12.49 21.76
C LEU A 276 -4.25 12.00 21.71
N SER A 277 -3.97 10.94 20.96
CA SER A 277 -2.62 10.40 20.81
C SER A 277 -1.78 11.23 19.84
N GLY A 278 -2.39 11.83 18.82
CA GLY A 278 -1.66 12.45 17.72
C GLY A 278 -1.06 11.43 16.74
N SER A 279 -1.27 10.13 16.97
CA SER A 279 -0.84 9.06 16.08
C SER A 279 -1.90 8.71 15.05
N LYS A 280 -1.43 8.36 13.86
CA LYS A 280 -2.24 7.79 12.80
C LYS A 280 -2.45 6.30 13.06
N ILE A 281 -3.69 5.90 13.29
CA ILE A 281 -4.07 4.51 13.59
C ILE A 281 -4.84 3.91 12.42
N SER A 282 -4.34 2.86 11.78
CA SER A 282 -5.00 2.09 10.72
C SER A 282 -5.46 0.73 11.24
N ILE A 283 -6.59 0.23 10.74
CA ILE A 283 -7.21 -1.03 11.17
C ILE A 283 -7.45 -1.90 9.94
N ALA A 284 -6.98 -3.14 9.97
CA ALA A 284 -7.22 -4.10 8.88
C ALA A 284 -8.73 -4.41 8.73
N LYS A 285 -9.21 -4.41 7.47
CA LYS A 285 -10.62 -4.70 7.15
C LYS A 285 -10.99 -6.17 7.37
N ALA A 286 -10.03 -7.07 7.13
CA ALA A 286 -10.15 -8.50 7.36
C ALA A 286 -9.24 -8.94 8.54
N PRO A 287 -9.58 -10.04 9.24
CA PRO A 287 -8.67 -10.67 10.19
C PRO A 287 -7.34 -11.03 9.51
N HIS A 288 -6.23 -10.92 10.24
CA HIS A 288 -4.89 -11.21 9.71
C HIS A 288 -4.65 -12.72 9.56
N ASP A 289 -5.24 -13.52 10.45
CA ASP A 289 -5.05 -14.98 10.55
C ASP A 289 -6.36 -15.73 10.82
N GLU A 290 -6.35 -17.07 10.70
CA GLU A 290 -7.46 -17.97 11.04
C GLU A 290 -7.88 -17.89 12.53
N THR A 291 -7.06 -17.25 13.38
CA THR A 291 -7.31 -16.98 14.80
C THR A 291 -8.35 -15.89 15.05
N GLY A 292 -8.73 -15.11 14.02
CA GLY A 292 -9.74 -14.06 14.14
C GLY A 292 -9.23 -12.74 14.71
N GLU A 293 -7.91 -12.54 14.81
CA GLU A 293 -7.32 -11.27 15.24
C GLU A 293 -7.23 -10.24 14.10
N ARG A 294 -7.43 -8.98 14.43
CA ARG A 294 -7.27 -7.84 13.51
C ARG A 294 -6.03 -7.05 13.88
N MET A 295 -5.23 -6.75 12.87
CA MET A 295 -4.04 -5.93 13.03
C MET A 295 -4.39 -4.44 13.05
N PHE A 296 -3.80 -3.75 14.02
CA PHE A 296 -3.80 -2.29 14.14
C PHE A 296 -2.38 -1.81 13.89
N THR A 297 -2.25 -0.77 13.07
CA THR A 297 -0.98 -0.11 12.76
C THR A 297 -1.03 1.32 13.28
N ILE A 298 -0.13 1.66 14.19
CA ILE A 298 -0.02 2.97 14.85
C ILE A 298 1.25 3.64 14.34
N VAL A 299 1.12 4.84 13.76
CA VAL A 299 2.24 5.61 13.20
C VAL A 299 2.24 7.02 13.78
N GLY A 300 3.32 7.42 14.41
CA GLY A 300 3.43 8.68 15.17
C GLY A 300 4.79 8.78 15.85
N THR A 301 5.04 9.85 16.62
CA THR A 301 6.25 9.92 17.45
C THR A 301 6.24 8.81 18.52
N PRO A 302 7.38 8.48 19.15
CA PRO A 302 7.41 7.44 20.18
C PRO A 302 6.41 7.74 21.31
N GLU A 303 6.32 9.00 21.73
CA GLU A 303 5.40 9.47 22.78
C GLU A 303 3.95 9.40 22.32
N ALA A 304 3.67 9.79 21.07
CA ALA A 304 2.33 9.72 20.49
C ALA A 304 1.85 8.27 20.39
N ASN A 305 2.73 7.35 19.97
CA ASN A 305 2.42 5.95 19.84
C ASN A 305 2.22 5.26 21.18
N GLU A 306 3.06 5.56 22.18
CA GLU A 306 2.89 5.08 23.55
C GLU A 306 1.53 5.53 24.11
N LYS A 307 1.17 6.80 23.90
CA LYS A 307 -0.14 7.34 24.28
C LYS A 307 -1.29 6.65 23.53
N ALA A 308 -1.12 6.36 22.23
CA ALA A 308 -2.11 5.61 21.45
C ALA A 308 -2.30 4.19 21.99
N LEU A 309 -1.20 3.48 22.27
CA LEU A 309 -1.22 2.14 22.85
C LEU A 309 -1.94 2.12 24.20
N PHE A 310 -1.60 3.06 25.09
CA PHE A 310 -2.25 3.17 26.39
C PHE A 310 -3.76 3.35 26.26
N LEU A 311 -4.22 4.26 25.39
CA LEU A 311 -5.65 4.50 25.16
C LEU A 311 -6.36 3.29 24.55
N LEU A 312 -5.69 2.55 23.65
CA LEU A 312 -6.23 1.34 23.04
C LEU A 312 -6.36 0.20 24.08
N TYR A 313 -5.32 -0.05 24.87
CA TYR A 313 -5.35 -1.07 25.92
C TYR A 313 -6.33 -0.75 27.04
N ASN A 314 -6.41 0.51 27.48
CA ASN A 314 -7.40 0.92 28.49
C ASN A 314 -8.83 0.69 27.98
N GLN A 315 -9.09 0.95 26.70
CA GLN A 315 -10.40 0.69 26.10
C GLN A 315 -10.72 -0.80 25.97
N LEU A 316 -9.70 -1.64 25.74
CA LEU A 316 -9.82 -3.09 25.73
C LEU A 316 -10.09 -3.65 27.12
N GLU A 317 -9.37 -3.18 28.13
CA GLU A 317 -9.49 -3.62 29.52
C GLU A 317 -10.87 -3.27 30.09
N SER A 318 -11.33 -2.03 29.87
CA SER A 318 -12.68 -1.60 30.26
C SER A 318 -13.79 -2.43 29.59
N GLU A 319 -13.60 -2.86 28.33
CA GLU A 319 -14.56 -3.75 27.67
C GLU A 319 -14.48 -5.19 28.19
N LYS A 320 -13.27 -5.67 28.54
CA LYS A 320 -13.04 -7.00 29.11
C LYS A 320 -13.73 -7.12 30.48
N GLU A 321 -13.58 -6.13 31.36
CA GLU A 321 -14.27 -6.10 32.66
C GLU A 321 -15.80 -6.09 32.51
N ARG A 322 -16.32 -5.33 31.54
CA ARG A 322 -17.77 -5.28 31.24
C ARG A 322 -18.33 -6.62 30.77
N ARG A 323 -17.52 -7.45 30.10
CA ARG A 323 -17.91 -8.79 29.63
C ARG A 323 -17.79 -9.85 30.73
N VAL A 324 -16.71 -9.82 31.51
CA VAL A 324 -16.52 -10.71 32.67
C VAL A 324 -17.63 -10.51 33.72
N GLY A 325 -18.12 -9.28 33.90
CA GLY A 325 -19.27 -8.98 34.77
C GLY A 325 -20.63 -9.48 34.28
N ARG A 326 -20.73 -10.05 33.07
CA ARG A 326 -21.98 -10.61 32.51
C ARG A 326 -22.00 -12.14 32.46
N GLU A 327 -20.88 -12.80 32.77
CA GLU A 327 -20.74 -14.27 32.71
C GLU A 327 -20.79 -14.95 34.09
N GLN A 328 -21.40 -14.32 35.11
CA GLN A 328 -21.85 -15.02 36.32
C GLN A 328 -23.35 -15.35 36.23
N PRO A 329 -23.76 -16.51 35.69
CA PRO A 329 -25.06 -17.08 36.00
C PRO A 329 -24.98 -17.91 37.29
N GLN A 330 -25.84 -17.55 38.25
CA GLN A 330 -26.56 -18.46 39.15
C GLN A 330 -25.81 -19.71 39.62
N GLU A 331 -25.09 -19.59 40.73
CA GLU A 331 -25.08 -20.64 41.75
C GLU A 331 -25.57 -20.01 43.05
N ILE A 332 -26.28 -20.81 43.87
CA ILE A 332 -26.96 -20.49 45.15
C ILE A 332 -28.39 -19.96 44.88
N GLN A 333 -29.51 -20.64 45.21
CA GLN A 333 -29.80 -21.57 46.30
C GLN A 333 -31.13 -22.32 46.03
N ASP A 334 -31.14 -23.60 46.41
CA ASP A 334 -32.26 -24.50 46.80
C ASP A 334 -33.48 -24.71 45.88
#